data_AF-A0A965N526-F1
#
_entry.id   AF-A0A965N526-F1
#
_cell.length_a   1.000
_cell.length_b   1.000
_cell.length_c   1.000
_cell.angle_alpha   90.00
_cell.angle_beta   90.00
_cell.angle_gamma   90.00
#
_symmetry.space_group_name_H-M   'P 1'
#
loop_
_entity.id
_entity.type
_entity.pdbx_description
1 polymer ?
#
loop_
_entity_poly.entity_id
_entity_poly.type
_entity_poly.pdbx_seq_one_letter_code
_entity_poly.pdbx_strand_id
1 'polypeptide(L)'
;MRFLNWLAFGVAGLISLGEVARFWGDARFIPMALDELLVAAALVWAGWRGRHQDALPHLIAWGAFSGLMLVLLVETASHQIHGPAKAAGPIYLAALSVLLITGLGAIRATLRLLRHSRGR
;
A
#
# COMPACT_ATOMS: atom_id res chain seq x y z
N MET A 1 10.23 -12.33 8.45
CA MET A 1 9.62 -12.52 7.11
C MET A 1 8.16 -12.91 7.18
N ARG A 2 7.79 -14.03 7.81
CA ARG A 2 6.40 -14.52 7.88
C ARG A 2 5.33 -13.47 8.19
N PHE A 3 5.57 -12.57 9.16
CA PHE A 3 4.68 -11.43 9.45
C PHE A 3 4.51 -10.45 8.27
N LEU A 4 5.60 -10.06 7.60
CA LEU A 4 5.56 -9.16 6.44
C LEU A 4 4.82 -9.78 5.26
N ASN A 5 4.92 -11.10 5.07
CA ASN A 5 4.18 -11.79 4.02
C ASN A 5 2.67 -11.75 4.29
N TRP A 6 2.26 -12.09 5.52
CA TRP A 6 0.84 -12.02 5.92
C TRP A 6 0.28 -10.62 5.81
N LEU A 7 1.04 -9.62 6.27
CA LEU A 7 0.65 -8.22 6.16
C LEU A 7 0.52 -7.80 4.69
N ALA A 8 1.46 -8.20 3.82
CA ALA A 8 1.40 -7.88 2.39
C ALA A 8 0.19 -8.52 1.71
N PHE A 9 -0.12 -9.79 2.00
CA PHE A 9 -1.33 -10.44 1.47
C PHE A 9 -2.62 -9.80 1.99
N GLY A 10 -2.67 -9.47 3.28
CA GLY A 10 -3.82 -8.80 3.89
C GLY A 10 -4.08 -7.43 3.29
N VAL A 11 -3.03 -6.61 3.12
CA VAL A 11 -3.15 -5.28 2.50
C VAL A 11 -3.49 -5.39 1.02
N ALA A 12 -2.87 -6.32 0.27
CA ALA A 12 -3.22 -6.54 -1.13
C ALA A 12 -4.69 -6.95 -1.31
N GLY A 13 -5.19 -7.82 -0.44
CA GLY A 13 -6.60 -8.21 -0.40
C GLY A 13 -7.50 -7.01 -0.10
N LEU A 14 -7.14 -6.20 0.89
CA LEU A 14 -7.90 -4.99 1.26
C LEU A 14 -7.99 -3.99 0.10
N ILE A 15 -6.87 -3.71 -0.58
CA ILE A 15 -6.84 -2.82 -1.76
C ILE A 15 -7.73 -3.38 -2.87
N SER A 16 -7.52 -4.65 -3.23
CA SER A 16 -8.25 -5.30 -4.32
C SER A 16 -9.75 -5.32 -4.05
N LEU A 17 -10.18 -5.64 -2.83
CA LEU A 17 -11.59 -5.62 -2.44
C LEU A 17 -12.16 -4.20 -2.42
N GLY A 18 -11.37 -3.20 -2.00
CA GLY A 18 -11.77 -1.80 -2.03
C GLY A 18 -12.05 -1.30 -3.45
N GLU A 19 -11.19 -1.64 -4.39
CA GLU A 19 -11.36 -1.27 -5.81
C GLU A 19 -12.52 -2.01 -6.46
N VAL A 20 -12.65 -3.31 -6.19
CA VAL A 20 -13.82 -4.09 -6.61
C VAL A 20 -15.11 -3.48 -6.07
N ALA A 21 -15.19 -3.16 -4.77
CA ALA A 21 -16.38 -2.55 -4.18
C ALA A 21 -16.72 -1.17 -4.76
N ARG A 22 -15.71 -0.39 -5.17
CA ARG A 22 -15.88 0.96 -5.71
C ARG A 22 -16.35 1.00 -7.14
N PHE A 23 -15.87 0.08 -7.97
CA PHE A 23 -15.98 0.20 -9.42
C PHE A 23 -16.59 -1.04 -10.09
N TRP A 24 -17.15 -1.97 -9.31
CA TRP A 24 -17.89 -3.10 -9.85
C TRP A 24 -18.99 -2.64 -10.81
N GLY A 25 -18.86 -3.00 -12.09
CA GLY A 25 -19.81 -2.63 -13.14
C GLY A 25 -19.58 -1.28 -13.80
N ASP A 26 -18.54 -0.51 -13.44
CA ASP A 26 -18.12 0.70 -14.19
C ASP A 26 -17.11 0.31 -15.28
N ALA A 27 -17.35 0.72 -16.53
CA ALA A 27 -16.46 0.48 -17.67
C ALA A 27 -15.06 1.10 -17.48
N ARG A 28 -14.91 2.05 -16.54
CA ARG A 28 -13.64 2.71 -16.20
C ARG A 28 -12.87 2.03 -15.07
N PHE A 29 -13.31 0.86 -14.60
CA PHE A 29 -12.65 0.07 -13.55
C PHE A 29 -11.14 -0.05 -13.76
N ILE A 30 -10.72 -0.48 -14.96
CA ILE A 30 -9.32 -0.79 -15.27
C ILE A 30 -8.42 0.47 -15.23
N PRO A 31 -8.70 1.56 -15.96
CA PRO A 31 -7.83 2.73 -15.93
C PRO A 31 -7.83 3.48 -14.59
N MET A 32 -8.89 3.37 -13.79
CA MET A 32 -9.02 4.12 -12.53
C MET A 32 -8.44 3.38 -11.31
N ALA A 33 -8.38 2.05 -11.36
CA ALA A 33 -7.83 1.21 -10.30
C ALA A 33 -6.43 0.64 -10.62
N LEU A 34 -5.82 1.05 -11.74
CA LEU A 34 -4.61 0.41 -12.25
C LEU A 34 -3.44 0.50 -11.26
N ASP A 35 -3.24 1.68 -10.67
CA ASP A 35 -2.13 1.93 -9.76
C ASP A 35 -2.30 1.13 -8.45
N GLU A 36 -3.51 1.11 -7.90
CA GLU A 36 -3.90 0.32 -6.74
C GLU A 36 -3.72 -1.18 -7.00
N LEU A 37 -4.17 -1.69 -8.16
CA LEU A 37 -4.04 -3.09 -8.53
C LEU A 37 -2.59 -3.50 -8.80
N LEU A 38 -1.79 -2.63 -9.41
CA LEU A 38 -0.35 -2.85 -9.60
C LEU A 38 0.38 -2.92 -8.25
N VAL A 39 0.06 -2.03 -7.31
CA VAL A 39 0.60 -2.07 -5.95
C VAL A 39 0.14 -3.33 -5.21
N ALA A 40 -1.13 -3.73 -5.33
CA ALA A 40 -1.63 -4.97 -4.77
C ALA A 40 -0.89 -6.19 -5.34
N ALA A 41 -0.67 -6.23 -6.66
CA ALA A 41 0.11 -7.27 -7.31
C ALA A 41 1.57 -7.29 -6.82
N ALA A 42 2.19 -6.13 -6.64
CA ALA A 42 3.54 -6.02 -6.08
C ALA A 42 3.62 -6.56 -4.64
N LEU A 43 2.61 -6.29 -3.81
CA LEU A 43 2.50 -6.82 -2.44
C LEU A 43 2.32 -8.34 -2.42
N VAL A 44 1.47 -8.89 -3.30
CA VAL A 44 1.31 -10.36 -3.47
C VAL A 44 2.62 -10.98 -3.93
N TRP A 45 3.29 -10.38 -4.92
CA TRP A 45 4.58 -10.84 -5.42
C TRP A 45 5.64 -10.84 -4.31
N ALA A 46 5.69 -9.78 -3.49
CA ALA A 46 6.59 -9.71 -2.34
C ALA A 46 6.28 -10.79 -1.30
N GLY A 47 5.00 -11.02 -0.97
CA GLY A 47 4.58 -12.08 -0.05
C GLY A 47 4.92 -13.49 -0.55
N TRP A 48 4.83 -13.71 -1.87
CA TRP A 48 5.21 -14.96 -2.52
C TRP A 48 6.74 -15.16 -2.47
N ARG A 49 7.52 -14.19 -2.97
CA ARG A 49 8.99 -14.27 -3.02
C ARG A 49 9.62 -14.27 -1.63
N GLY A 50 9.02 -13.58 -0.67
CA GLY A 50 9.43 -13.56 0.74
C GLY A 50 9.38 -14.93 1.43
N ARG A 51 8.77 -15.96 0.82
CA ARG A 51 8.87 -17.36 1.28
C ARG A 51 10.31 -17.89 1.19
N HIS A 52 11.14 -17.35 0.30
CA HIS A 52 12.56 -17.69 0.16
C HIS A 52 13.49 -16.80 1.01
N GLN A 53 12.94 -16.04 1.97
CA GLN A 53 13.67 -15.09 2.81
C GLN A 53 14.27 -13.87 2.08
N ASP A 54 13.89 -13.65 0.82
CA ASP A 54 14.28 -12.46 0.05
C ASP A 54 13.60 -11.20 0.61
N ALA A 55 14.39 -10.28 1.16
CA ALA A 55 13.89 -9.02 1.71
C ALA A 55 13.73 -7.91 0.67
N LEU A 56 14.42 -8.01 -0.48
CA LEU A 56 14.37 -7.01 -1.55
C LEU A 56 12.96 -6.82 -2.15
N PRO A 57 12.19 -7.88 -2.48
CA PRO A 57 10.83 -7.74 -2.98
C PRO A 57 9.91 -6.98 -2.02
N HIS A 58 10.06 -7.20 -0.72
CA HIS A 58 9.32 -6.45 0.30
C HIS A 58 9.69 -4.97 0.30
N LEU A 59 10.97 -4.62 0.12
CA LEU A 59 11.38 -3.23 0.07
C LEU A 59 10.76 -2.50 -1.12
N ILE A 60 10.74 -3.15 -2.30
CA ILE A 60 10.14 -2.60 -3.52
C ILE A 60 8.62 -2.44 -3.32
N ALA A 61 7.93 -3.50 -2.89
CA ALA A 61 6.47 -3.48 -2.78
C ALA A 61 5.97 -2.52 -1.69
N TRP A 62 6.58 -2.53 -0.50
CA TRP A 62 6.23 -1.59 0.56
C TRP A 62 6.63 -0.15 0.21
N GLY A 63 7.69 0.04 -0.57
CA GLY A 63 8.07 1.33 -1.15
C GLY A 63 7.01 1.87 -2.10
N ALA A 64 6.60 1.07 -3.09
CA ALA A 64 5.54 1.43 -4.04
C ALA A 64 4.21 1.74 -3.33
N PHE A 65 3.81 0.88 -2.38
CA PHE A 65 2.63 1.11 -1.56
C PHE A 65 2.69 2.42 -0.76
N SER A 66 3.82 2.71 -0.12
CA SER A 66 3.99 3.96 0.64
C SER A 66 3.96 5.19 -0.28
N GLY A 67 4.54 5.08 -1.47
CA GLY A 67 4.48 6.13 -2.50
C GLY A 67 3.04 6.42 -2.93
N LEU A 68 2.27 5.38 -3.27
CA LEU A 68 0.86 5.51 -3.64
C LEU A 68 0.03 6.14 -2.50
N MET A 69 0.17 5.65 -1.27
CA MET A 69 -0.55 6.21 -0.12
C MET A 69 -0.19 7.69 0.13
N LEU A 70 1.07 8.07 -0.08
CA LEU A 70 1.49 9.47 0.05
C LEU A 70 0.86 10.36 -1.02
N VAL A 71 0.84 9.92 -2.29
CA VAL A 71 0.20 10.66 -3.38
C VAL A 71 -1.28 10.87 -3.07
N LEU A 72 -2.02 9.80 -2.74
CA LEU A 72 -3.44 9.88 -2.39
C LEU A 72 -3.69 10.77 -1.18
N LEU A 73 -2.81 10.72 -0.16
CA LEU A 73 -2.91 11.57 1.02
C LEU A 73 -2.74 13.05 0.66
N VAL A 74 -1.75 13.38 -0.16
CA VAL A 74 -1.47 14.75 -0.61
C VAL A 74 -2.61 15.28 -1.47
N GLU A 75 -3.11 14.49 -2.43
CA GLU A 75 -4.24 14.87 -3.27
C GLU A 75 -5.50 15.10 -2.44
N THR A 76 -5.80 14.19 -1.51
CA THR A 76 -6.95 14.32 -0.61
C THR A 76 -6.82 15.54 0.28
N ALA A 77 -5.63 15.78 0.85
CA ALA A 77 -5.39 16.94 1.71
C ALA A 77 -5.51 18.24 0.92
N SER A 78 -4.93 18.30 -0.28
CA SER A 78 -5.03 19.45 -1.16
C SER A 78 -6.48 19.78 -1.52
N HIS A 79 -7.29 18.75 -1.85
CA HIS A 79 -8.71 18.92 -2.12
C HIS A 79 -9.51 19.36 -0.89
N GLN A 80 -9.15 18.94 0.32
CA GLN A 80 -9.82 19.42 1.55
C GLN A 80 -9.46 20.86 1.92
N ILE A 81 -8.25 21.29 1.61
CA ILE A 81 -7.77 22.65 1.93
C ILE A 81 -8.27 23.67 0.90
N HIS A 82 -8.20 23.32 -0.39
CA HIS A 82 -8.44 24.28 -1.49
C HIS A 82 -9.74 24.02 -2.27
N GLY A 83 -10.34 22.84 -2.13
CA GLY A 83 -11.55 22.44 -2.84
C GLY A 83 -12.80 22.47 -1.95
N PRO A 84 -13.98 22.13 -2.52
CA PRO A 84 -15.20 21.99 -1.73
C PRO A 84 -15.04 20.82 -0.74
N ALA A 85 -15.15 21.13 0.55
CA ALA A 85 -14.98 20.16 1.61
C ALA A 85 -16.04 19.04 1.51
N LYS A 86 -15.58 17.79 1.41
CA LYS A 86 -16.46 16.61 1.47
C LYS A 86 -16.55 16.16 2.92
N ALA A 87 -17.77 15.87 3.41
CA ALA A 87 -18.01 15.45 4.80
C ALA A 87 -17.16 14.24 5.24
N ALA A 88 -16.91 13.28 4.34
CA ALA A 88 -16.09 12.10 4.61
C ALA A 88 -14.56 12.36 4.50
N GLY A 89 -14.14 13.55 4.07
CA GLY A 89 -12.75 13.92 3.82
C GLY A 89 -11.77 13.62 4.96
N PRO A 90 -12.06 14.06 6.19
CA PRO A 90 -11.20 13.80 7.34
C PRO A 90 -11.01 12.30 7.64
N ILE A 91 -12.05 11.49 7.41
CA ILE A 91 -11.99 10.03 7.63
C ILE A 91 -11.04 9.40 6.61
N TYR A 92 -11.13 9.81 5.35
CA TYR A 92 -10.22 9.34 4.30
C TYR A 92 -8.76 9.75 4.57
N LEU A 93 -8.52 10.97 5.03
CA LEU A 93 -7.18 11.42 5.44
C LEU A 93 -6.60 10.59 6.59
N ALA A 94 -7.42 10.29 7.60
CA ALA A 94 -6.99 9.45 8.72
C ALA A 94 -6.65 8.03 8.24
N ALA A 95 -7.50 7.43 7.41
CA ALA A 95 -7.28 6.10 6.86
C ALA A 95 -5.98 6.04 6.02
N LEU A 96 -5.78 7.00 5.10
CA LEU A 96 -4.58 7.09 4.28
C LEU A 96 -3.32 7.30 5.13
N SER A 97 -3.41 8.10 6.20
CA SER A 97 -2.29 8.31 7.14
C SER A 97 -1.90 7.01 7.86
N VAL A 98 -2.89 6.25 8.35
CA VAL A 98 -2.65 4.95 9.00
C VAL A 98 -2.00 3.95 8.04
N LEU A 99 -2.49 3.90 6.79
CA LEU A 99 -1.94 3.03 5.76
C LEU A 99 -0.50 3.45 5.39
N LEU A 100 -0.23 4.74 5.24
CA LEU A 100 1.13 5.24 4.99
C LEU A 100 2.09 4.88 6.13
N ILE A 101 1.69 5.10 7.38
CA ILE A 101 2.50 4.74 8.56
C ILE A 101 2.78 3.23 8.58
N THR A 102 1.79 2.41 8.22
CA THR A 102 1.93 0.95 8.10
C THR A 102 2.96 0.58 7.03
N GLY A 103 2.90 1.21 5.86
CA GLY A 103 3.87 1.01 4.77
C GLY A 103 5.30 1.38 5.19
N LEU A 104 5.48 2.56 5.78
CA LEU A 104 6.77 3.02 6.28
C LEU A 104 7.32 2.12 7.41
N GLY A 105 6.44 1.64 8.29
CA GLY A 105 6.77 0.66 9.32
C GLY A 105 7.27 -0.66 8.73
N ALA A 106 6.63 -1.14 7.67
CA ALA A 106 7.04 -2.36 6.96
C ALA A 106 8.37 -2.18 6.21
N ILE A 107 8.63 -1.03 5.60
CA ILE A 107 9.95 -0.66 5.04
C ILE A 107 11.01 -0.70 6.13
N ARG A 108 10.76 -0.04 7.27
CA ARG A 108 11.69 -0.01 8.41
C ARG A 108 11.99 -1.43 8.93
N ALA A 109 10.98 -2.27 9.05
CA ALA A 109 11.13 -3.67 9.46
C ALA A 109 11.98 -4.46 8.44
N THR A 110 11.73 -4.27 7.15
CA THR A 110 12.49 -4.92 6.06
C THR A 110 13.97 -4.50 6.07
N LEU A 111 14.24 -3.21 6.23
CA LEU A 111 15.62 -2.69 6.34
C LEU A 111 16.35 -3.23 7.57
N ARG A 112 15.66 -3.36 8.72
CA ARG A 112 16.24 -3.99 9.92
C ARG A 112 16.64 -5.44 9.64
N LEU A 113 15.82 -6.21 8.92
CA LEU A 113 16.10 -7.60 8.57
C LEU A 113 17.29 -7.73 7.60
N LEU A 114 17.38 -6.83 6.61
CA LEU A 114 18.53 -6.77 5.68
C LEU A 114 19.84 -6.47 6.42
N ARG A 115 19.83 -5.52 7.36
CA ARG A 115 21.01 -5.17 8.16
C ARG A 115 21.49 -6.34 9.02
N HIS A 116 20.56 -7.07 9.64
CA HIS A 116 20.91 -8.25 10.45
C HIS A 116 21.49 -9.40 9.62
N SER A 117 21.09 -9.52 8.34
CA SER A 117 21.60 -10.58 7.45
C SER A 117 22.98 -10.27 6.87
N ARG A 118 23.36 -8.98 6.76
CA ARG A 118 24.69 -8.56 6.28
C ARG A 118 25.77 -8.50 7.38
N GLY A 119 25.37 -8.54 8.64
CA GLY A 119 26.29 -8.53 9.79
C GLY A 119 26.73 -9.91 10.28
N ARG A 120 26.34 -10.98 9.56
CA ARG A 120 26.86 -12.35 9.71
C ARG A 120 27.67 -12.70 8.48
#